data_AF-A0A358AQB3-F1
#
_entry.id   AF-A0A358AQB3-F1
#
_cell.length_a   1.000
_cell.length_b   1.000
_cell.length_c   1.000
_cell.angle_alpha   90.00
_cell.angle_beta   90.00
_cell.angle_gamma   90.00
#
_symmetry.space_group_name_H-M   'P 1'
#
loop_
_entity.id
_entity.type
_entity.pdbx_description
1 polymer ?
#
loop_
_entity_poly.entity_id
_entity_poly.type
_entity_poly.pdbx_seq_one_letter_code
_entity_poly.pdbx_strand_id
1 'polypeptide(L)'
;MRNTFFKSIEDVLGSALAARRVKPAPATDRVLKSTRLEDKIYSGLRAGDANMDEIEDICSPKLSTFPALSRDVYQGFYSLSVRRNDESELSDTAKQFNSHILDSVMNGDDYPTIKSVCEGRQLPAYDAASEFVRGVSDGLDDLLKEAGGDKGALNTLEKLAKQEEALSQALNDLLQKREQQGAGPELDRQILDKANAAAGKARQVDAVSGQIQDNLMKNREAIGGVIAQAIGAAKDKAEETAQALAAWGQGDSGSSPEQMKLNREIVGRIRNSSVLKEVTKYLGRFKEIAAKARKNGYAYGRGETYSLELGSDLQNVITSEFAMLAVPAAMPLFVRKYQDKGLQQYRRREPVFKGCGDIIMCLDESGSTETDAPWGKAVALALLDAAMASSRKFALIHFSDEGKYKTDLFIPGQYGTDAVMAAAETFLDGGT
;
A
#
# COMPACT_ATOMS: atom_id res chain seq x y z
N MET A 1 -3.30 -5.27 -42.26
CA MET A 1 -4.62 -5.59 -42.85
C MET A 1 -4.73 -4.92 -44.22
N ARG A 2 -5.26 -5.60 -45.24
CA ARG A 2 -5.44 -5.06 -46.61
C ARG A 2 -6.35 -3.82 -46.61
N ASN A 3 -6.08 -2.90 -47.54
CA ASN A 3 -6.82 -1.66 -47.80
C ASN A 3 -8.30 -1.93 -48.17
N THR A 4 -9.15 -2.20 -47.17
CA THR A 4 -10.58 -2.46 -47.39
C THR A 4 -11.38 -1.17 -47.22
N PHE A 5 -11.55 -0.42 -48.30
CA PHE A 5 -12.71 0.47 -48.40
C PHE A 5 -13.95 -0.39 -48.58
N PHE A 6 -15.02 -0.10 -47.85
CA PHE A 6 -16.32 -0.74 -48.04
C PHE A 6 -16.87 -0.32 -49.39
N LYS A 7 -17.15 -1.30 -50.26
CA LYS A 7 -17.66 -1.07 -51.62
C LYS A 7 -19.16 -1.19 -51.69
N SER A 8 -19.73 -1.99 -50.80
CA SER A 8 -21.16 -2.17 -50.65
C SER A 8 -21.58 -2.08 -49.20
N ILE A 9 -22.88 -1.94 -48.99
CA ILE A 9 -23.50 -2.00 -47.67
C ILE A 9 -23.46 -3.37 -47.05
N GLU A 10 -23.54 -4.41 -47.88
CA GLU A 10 -23.46 -5.79 -47.41
C GLU A 10 -22.08 -6.02 -46.76
N ASP A 11 -21.03 -5.39 -47.32
CA ASP A 11 -19.69 -5.38 -46.72
C ASP A 11 -19.67 -4.66 -45.36
N VAL A 12 -20.41 -3.55 -45.22
CA VAL A 12 -20.51 -2.81 -43.94
C VAL A 12 -21.25 -3.65 -42.91
N LEU A 13 -22.42 -4.19 -43.27
CA LEU A 13 -23.27 -4.99 -42.38
C LEU A 13 -22.60 -6.31 -41.94
N GLY A 14 -21.76 -6.90 -42.80
CA GLY A 14 -20.95 -8.08 -42.47
C GLY A 14 -19.65 -7.78 -41.73
N SER A 15 -19.32 -6.50 -41.49
CA SER A 15 -18.08 -6.11 -40.82
C SER A 15 -18.19 -6.06 -39.30
N ALA A 16 -17.03 -6.14 -38.63
CA ALA A 16 -16.93 -5.96 -37.18
C ALA A 16 -17.42 -4.56 -36.72
N LEU A 17 -17.41 -3.56 -37.60
CA LEU A 17 -17.95 -2.22 -37.32
C LEU A 17 -19.46 -2.24 -37.16
N ALA A 18 -20.18 -2.97 -38.01
CA ALA A 18 -21.63 -3.11 -37.90
C ALA A 18 -22.08 -4.15 -36.87
N ALA A 19 -21.18 -5.03 -36.41
CA ALA A 19 -21.41 -5.92 -35.27
C ALA A 19 -21.37 -5.17 -33.92
N ARG A 20 -20.75 -3.98 -33.88
CA ARG A 20 -20.63 -3.10 -32.70
C ARG A 20 -21.93 -2.30 -32.42
N ARG A 21 -23.09 -2.96 -32.56
CA ARG A 21 -24.45 -2.38 -32.43
C ARG A 21 -24.83 -1.97 -31.02
N VAL A 22 -24.14 -2.55 -30.02
CA VAL A 22 -24.32 -2.17 -28.63
C VAL A 22 -23.46 -0.94 -28.39
N LYS A 23 -24.03 0.13 -27.81
CA LYS A 23 -23.26 1.26 -27.27
C LYS A 23 -22.12 0.67 -26.43
N PRO A 24 -20.86 0.75 -26.86
CA PRO A 24 -19.77 0.27 -26.02
C PRO A 24 -19.86 1.05 -24.70
N ALA A 25 -19.58 0.39 -23.59
CA ALA A 25 -19.39 1.10 -22.34
C ALA A 25 -18.35 2.21 -22.60
N PRO A 26 -18.53 3.41 -22.01
CA PRO A 26 -17.58 4.50 -22.20
C PRO A 26 -16.18 3.98 -21.85
N ALA A 27 -15.22 4.23 -22.75
CA ALA A 27 -13.85 3.80 -22.56
C ALA A 27 -13.32 4.36 -21.23
N THR A 28 -12.64 3.51 -20.46
CA THR A 28 -12.09 3.92 -19.17
C THR A 28 -10.60 4.20 -19.30
N ASP A 29 -10.13 5.23 -18.61
CA ASP A 29 -8.70 5.52 -18.50
C ASP A 29 -8.00 4.71 -17.39
N ARG A 30 -8.80 3.97 -16.59
CA ARG A 30 -8.35 3.13 -15.48
C ARG A 30 -7.92 1.76 -16.00
N VAL A 31 -6.64 1.48 -15.92
CA VAL A 31 -6.05 0.17 -16.24
C VAL A 31 -6.39 -0.85 -15.16
N LEU A 32 -6.42 -0.43 -13.88
CA LEU A 32 -6.74 -1.33 -12.78
C LEU A 32 -8.20 -1.22 -12.34
N LYS A 33 -8.78 -2.38 -12.07
CA LYS A 33 -10.14 -2.51 -11.56
C LYS A 33 -10.13 -2.49 -10.03
N SER A 34 -10.64 -1.40 -9.47
CA SER A 34 -10.80 -1.25 -8.02
C SER A 34 -12.18 -1.70 -7.55
N THR A 35 -12.24 -2.10 -6.28
CA THR A 35 -13.49 -2.35 -5.57
C THR A 35 -14.09 -1.04 -5.05
N ARG A 36 -15.39 -1.04 -4.75
CA ARG A 36 -16.06 0.12 -4.15
C ARG A 36 -15.46 0.56 -2.81
N LEU A 37 -14.88 -0.37 -2.06
CA LEU A 37 -14.25 -0.06 -0.79
C LEU A 37 -12.93 0.68 -0.99
N GLU A 38 -12.07 0.16 -1.87
CA GLU A 38 -10.79 0.79 -2.24
C GLU A 38 -11.01 2.19 -2.81
N ASP A 39 -12.06 2.36 -3.64
CA ASP A 39 -12.46 3.66 -4.18
C ASP A 39 -12.82 4.66 -3.09
N LYS A 40 -13.60 4.24 -2.09
CA LYS A 40 -13.97 5.09 -0.95
C LYS A 40 -12.74 5.46 -0.12
N ILE A 41 -11.85 4.50 0.13
CA ILE A 41 -10.62 4.73 0.90
C ILE A 41 -9.73 5.75 0.18
N TYR A 42 -9.48 5.56 -1.11
CA TYR A 42 -8.71 6.51 -1.91
C TYR A 42 -9.35 7.90 -1.89
N SER A 43 -10.67 8.01 -2.09
CA SER A 43 -11.35 9.30 -2.06
C SER A 43 -11.26 10.00 -0.70
N GLY A 44 -11.30 9.25 0.40
CA GLY A 44 -11.14 9.79 1.75
C GLY A 44 -9.72 10.29 2.03
N LEU A 45 -8.71 9.59 1.50
CA LEU A 45 -7.30 10.00 1.60
C LEU A 45 -6.98 11.23 0.75
N ARG A 46 -7.52 11.26 -0.47
CA ARG A 46 -7.33 12.32 -1.47
C ARG A 46 -8.04 13.62 -1.10
N ALA A 47 -9.15 13.52 -0.35
CA ALA A 47 -9.91 14.68 0.10
C ALA A 47 -9.05 15.62 0.96
N GLY A 48 -8.90 16.87 0.51
CA GLY A 48 -8.14 17.90 1.21
C GLY A 48 -6.62 17.82 1.04
N ASP A 49 -6.13 17.01 0.09
CA ASP A 49 -4.72 16.97 -0.30
C ASP A 49 -4.42 17.98 -1.41
N ALA A 50 -4.12 19.22 -1.02
CA ALA A 50 -3.85 20.32 -1.94
C ALA A 50 -2.61 20.07 -2.82
N ASN A 51 -1.61 19.34 -2.32
CA ASN A 51 -0.40 19.03 -3.10
C ASN A 51 -0.75 18.12 -4.29
N MET A 52 -1.60 17.11 -4.05
CA MET A 52 -2.08 16.25 -5.14
C MET A 52 -3.02 16.99 -6.09
N ASP A 53 -3.82 17.95 -5.60
CA ASP A 53 -4.63 18.84 -6.46
C ASP A 53 -3.74 19.64 -7.41
N GLU A 54 -2.69 20.28 -6.90
CA GLU A 54 -1.74 21.06 -7.70
C GLU A 54 -1.04 20.20 -8.76
N ILE A 55 -0.60 18.98 -8.42
CA ILE A 55 0.03 18.07 -9.37
C ILE A 55 -0.95 17.67 -10.48
N GLU A 56 -2.19 17.30 -10.13
CA GLU A 56 -3.21 16.94 -11.11
C GLU A 56 -3.63 18.12 -11.99
N ASP A 57 -3.70 19.34 -11.44
CA ASP A 57 -4.01 20.56 -12.21
C ASP A 57 -2.91 20.90 -13.23
N ILE A 58 -1.64 20.64 -12.90
CA ILE A 58 -0.50 20.83 -13.82
C ILE A 58 -0.46 19.72 -14.88
N CYS A 59 -0.75 18.48 -14.51
CA CYS A 59 -0.56 17.31 -15.38
C CYS A 59 -1.78 17.00 -16.27
N SER A 60 -3.01 17.22 -15.79
CA SER A 60 -4.24 16.89 -16.53
C SER A 60 -4.35 17.60 -17.89
N PRO A 61 -3.93 18.87 -18.06
CA PRO A 61 -3.90 19.53 -19.37
C PRO A 61 -2.89 18.90 -20.35
N LYS A 62 -1.82 18.29 -19.82
CA LYS A 62 -0.77 17.62 -20.62
C LYS A 62 -1.15 16.19 -20.99
N LEU A 63 -1.78 15.49 -20.04
CA LEU A 63 -2.26 14.12 -20.18
C LEU A 63 -3.60 13.97 -19.46
N SER A 64 -4.68 13.85 -20.23
CA SER A 64 -6.05 13.70 -19.72
C SER A 64 -6.24 12.45 -18.85
N THR A 65 -5.43 11.40 -19.04
CA THR A 65 -5.52 10.14 -18.29
C THR A 65 -4.68 10.13 -17.01
N PHE A 66 -4.02 11.24 -16.66
CA PHE A 66 -3.13 11.32 -15.50
C PHE A 66 -3.83 11.09 -14.14
N PRO A 67 -5.05 11.63 -13.88
CA PRO A 67 -5.76 11.32 -12.64
C PRO A 67 -6.19 9.85 -12.53
N ALA A 68 -6.36 9.16 -13.66
CA ALA A 68 -6.60 7.71 -13.66
C ALA A 68 -5.33 6.94 -13.31
N LEU A 69 -4.17 7.40 -13.81
CA LEU A 69 -2.86 6.83 -13.49
C LEU A 69 -2.52 6.98 -12.00
N SER A 70 -2.70 8.17 -11.41
CA SER A 70 -2.44 8.41 -9.97
C SER A 70 -3.19 7.42 -9.09
N ARG A 71 -4.46 7.17 -9.43
CA ARG A 71 -5.31 6.22 -8.75
C ARG A 71 -4.95 4.77 -9.00
N ASP A 72 -4.54 4.41 -10.21
CA ASP A 72 -4.08 3.05 -10.52
C ASP A 72 -2.77 2.71 -9.80
N VAL A 73 -1.85 3.66 -9.65
CA VAL A 73 -0.62 3.47 -8.87
C VAL A 73 -0.95 3.16 -7.42
N TYR A 74 -1.83 3.97 -6.80
CA TYR A 74 -2.32 3.70 -5.44
C TYR A 74 -2.93 2.31 -5.32
N GLN A 75 -3.82 1.95 -6.25
CA GLN A 75 -4.49 0.66 -6.28
C GLN A 75 -3.48 -0.50 -6.42
N GLY A 76 -2.45 -0.31 -7.26
CA GLY A 76 -1.37 -1.27 -7.47
C GLY A 76 -0.58 -1.55 -6.19
N PHE A 77 -0.34 -0.54 -5.36
CA PHE A 77 0.36 -0.69 -4.08
C PHE A 77 -0.56 -1.22 -2.97
N TYR A 78 -1.78 -0.69 -2.86
CA TYR A 78 -2.70 -0.99 -1.75
C TYR A 78 -3.39 -2.38 -1.84
N SER A 79 -3.84 -2.78 -3.04
CA SER A 79 -4.81 -3.87 -3.20
C SER A 79 -4.24 -5.28 -3.00
N LEU A 80 -4.89 -6.12 -2.19
CA LEU A 80 -4.49 -7.53 -2.00
C LEU A 80 -4.45 -8.35 -3.30
N SER A 81 -5.35 -8.04 -4.24
CA SER A 81 -5.42 -8.72 -5.53
C SER A 81 -5.60 -7.69 -6.65
N VAL A 82 -4.51 -7.38 -7.33
CA VAL A 82 -4.53 -6.45 -8.47
C VAL A 82 -5.30 -7.08 -9.62
N ARG A 83 -6.37 -6.41 -10.07
CA ARG A 83 -7.18 -6.81 -11.22
C ARG A 83 -7.05 -5.76 -12.31
N ARG A 84 -6.94 -6.18 -13.56
CA ARG A 84 -6.89 -5.29 -14.72
C ARG A 84 -8.24 -5.28 -15.42
N ASN A 85 -8.60 -4.13 -16.00
CA ASN A 85 -9.68 -4.08 -16.98
C ASN A 85 -9.16 -4.68 -18.30
N ASP A 86 -10.08 -5.19 -19.12
CA ASP A 86 -9.73 -5.73 -20.43
C ASP A 86 -9.24 -4.61 -21.34
N GLU A 87 -8.24 -4.88 -22.17
CA GLU A 87 -7.69 -3.86 -23.08
C GLU A 87 -8.78 -3.23 -23.96
N SER A 88 -9.80 -4.00 -24.38
CA SER A 88 -10.90 -3.48 -25.19
C SER A 88 -11.76 -2.41 -24.49
N GLU A 89 -11.73 -2.34 -23.16
CA GLU A 89 -12.46 -1.35 -22.36
C GLU A 89 -11.65 -0.06 -22.13
N LEU A 90 -10.34 -0.09 -22.39
CA LEU A 90 -9.45 1.03 -22.15
C LEU A 90 -9.50 2.06 -23.28
N SER A 91 -9.31 3.33 -22.94
CA SER A 91 -9.03 4.38 -23.92
C SER A 91 -7.69 4.14 -24.61
N ASP A 92 -7.54 4.60 -25.84
CA ASP A 92 -6.30 4.37 -26.59
C ASP A 92 -5.09 5.07 -25.97
N THR A 93 -5.30 6.22 -25.32
CA THR A 93 -4.26 6.89 -24.52
C THR A 93 -3.85 6.08 -23.29
N ALA A 94 -4.82 5.54 -22.52
CA ALA A 94 -4.52 4.72 -21.35
C ALA A 94 -3.88 3.37 -21.71
N LYS A 95 -4.27 2.76 -22.85
CA LYS A 95 -3.61 1.56 -23.38
C LYS A 95 -2.14 1.82 -23.66
N GLN A 96 -1.82 2.90 -24.36
CA GLN A 96 -0.45 3.13 -24.82
C GLN A 96 0.46 3.71 -23.73
N PHE A 97 -0.07 4.56 -22.85
CA PHE A 97 0.74 5.25 -21.85
C PHE A 97 0.56 4.70 -20.44
N ASN A 98 -0.66 4.77 -19.88
CA ASN A 98 -0.90 4.36 -18.48
C ASN A 98 -0.56 2.88 -18.25
N SER A 99 -0.93 2.01 -19.18
CA SER A 99 -0.66 0.56 -19.07
C SER A 99 0.84 0.29 -19.10
N HIS A 100 1.59 0.96 -19.96
CA HIS A 100 3.05 0.82 -20.05
C HIS A 100 3.77 1.31 -18.78
N ILE A 101 3.32 2.43 -18.20
CA ILE A 101 3.86 2.90 -16.91
C ILE A 101 3.57 1.88 -15.82
N LEU A 102 2.33 1.40 -15.70
CA LEU A 102 1.97 0.42 -14.68
C LEU A 102 2.69 -0.91 -14.87
N ASP A 103 2.90 -1.35 -16.10
CA ASP A 103 3.71 -2.54 -16.40
C ASP A 103 5.16 -2.33 -15.97
N SER A 104 5.74 -1.16 -16.25
CA SER A 104 7.09 -0.82 -15.81
C SER A 104 7.19 -0.78 -14.28
N VAL A 105 6.16 -0.27 -13.61
CA VAL A 105 6.07 -0.26 -12.14
C VAL A 105 5.97 -1.65 -11.57
N MET A 106 5.04 -2.48 -12.06
CA MET A 106 4.78 -3.82 -11.52
C MET A 106 5.90 -4.82 -11.82
N ASN A 107 6.65 -4.62 -12.90
CA ASN A 107 7.81 -5.45 -13.25
C ASN A 107 9.13 -4.94 -12.64
N GLY A 108 9.12 -3.80 -11.93
CA GLY A 108 10.31 -3.26 -11.29
C GLY A 108 10.73 -4.05 -10.05
N ASP A 109 12.04 -4.06 -9.76
CA ASP A 109 12.63 -4.85 -8.66
C ASP A 109 12.15 -4.43 -7.27
N ASP A 110 11.79 -3.15 -7.10
CA ASP A 110 11.31 -2.60 -5.83
C ASP A 110 9.81 -2.82 -5.58
N TYR A 111 9.04 -3.21 -6.61
CA TYR A 111 7.60 -3.40 -6.50
C TYR A 111 7.19 -4.43 -5.43
N PRO A 112 7.83 -5.63 -5.32
CA PRO A 112 7.53 -6.57 -4.24
C PRO A 112 7.76 -5.99 -2.84
N THR A 113 8.78 -5.13 -2.69
CA THR A 113 9.07 -4.49 -1.40
C THR A 113 7.99 -3.48 -1.05
N ILE A 114 7.66 -2.58 -1.98
CA ILE A 114 6.53 -1.64 -1.82
C ILE A 114 5.26 -2.40 -1.50
N LYS A 115 5.02 -3.51 -2.20
CA LYS A 115 3.83 -4.34 -1.99
C LYS A 115 3.75 -4.87 -0.56
N SER A 116 4.85 -5.43 -0.05
CA SER A 116 4.91 -5.95 1.32
C SER A 116 4.66 -4.90 2.41
N VAL A 117 5.02 -3.65 2.13
CA VAL A 117 4.87 -2.53 3.06
C VAL A 117 3.47 -1.92 3.00
N CYS A 118 2.91 -1.81 1.80
CA CYS A 118 1.68 -1.06 1.50
C CYS A 118 0.41 -1.91 1.43
N GLU A 119 0.52 -3.21 1.21
CA GLU A 119 -0.65 -4.09 1.04
C GLU A 119 -1.57 -4.04 2.28
N GLY A 120 -2.83 -3.65 2.06
CA GLY A 120 -3.81 -3.45 3.12
C GLY A 120 -3.59 -2.22 4.00
N ARG A 121 -2.47 -1.49 3.85
CA ARG A 121 -2.12 -0.32 4.67
C ARG A 121 -2.37 0.98 3.91
N GLN A 122 -3.39 1.71 4.33
CA GLN A 122 -3.95 2.84 3.59
C GLN A 122 -2.97 4.02 3.45
N LEU A 123 -2.35 4.46 4.55
CA LEU A 123 -1.43 5.62 4.56
C LEU A 123 -0.09 5.35 3.86
N PRO A 124 0.64 4.24 4.15
CA PRO A 124 1.87 3.93 3.42
C PRO A 124 1.64 3.82 1.90
N ALA A 125 0.55 3.17 1.47
CA ALA A 125 0.21 3.06 0.06
C ALA A 125 -0.07 4.42 -0.60
N TYR A 126 -0.79 5.30 0.10
CA TYR A 126 -1.12 6.63 -0.39
C TYR A 126 0.10 7.52 -0.50
N ASP A 127 0.91 7.63 0.55
CA ASP A 127 2.12 8.44 0.53
C ASP A 127 3.12 7.97 -0.53
N ALA A 128 3.26 6.65 -0.72
CA ALA A 128 4.09 6.08 -1.78
C ALA A 128 3.56 6.41 -3.18
N ALA A 129 2.24 6.31 -3.39
CA ALA A 129 1.61 6.66 -4.65
C ALA A 129 1.75 8.15 -4.96
N SER A 130 1.53 9.03 -3.99
CA SER A 130 1.71 10.48 -4.15
C SER A 130 3.17 10.84 -4.47
N GLU A 131 4.14 10.18 -3.83
CA GLU A 131 5.56 10.38 -4.12
C GLU A 131 5.93 9.90 -5.53
N PHE A 132 5.43 8.74 -5.95
CA PHE A 132 5.59 8.25 -7.31
C PHE A 132 5.01 9.24 -8.34
N VAL A 133 3.77 9.68 -8.11
CA VAL A 133 3.06 10.61 -8.99
C VAL A 133 3.78 11.95 -9.09
N ARG A 134 4.36 12.44 -7.99
CA ARG A 134 5.23 13.62 -7.99
C ARG A 134 6.47 13.43 -8.85
N GLY A 135 7.19 12.31 -8.68
CA GLY A 135 8.37 12.00 -9.50
C GLY A 135 8.04 11.89 -10.99
N VAL A 136 6.91 11.25 -11.33
CA VAL A 136 6.44 11.17 -12.72
C VAL A 136 5.99 12.52 -13.25
N SER A 137 5.38 13.37 -12.43
CA SER A 137 5.00 14.75 -12.79
C SER A 137 6.22 15.58 -13.17
N ASP A 138 7.29 15.52 -12.37
CA ASP A 138 8.53 16.26 -12.61
C ASP A 138 9.20 15.84 -13.93
N GLY A 139 9.11 14.55 -14.29
CA GLY A 139 9.60 13.99 -15.56
C GLY A 139 8.57 13.90 -16.69
N LEU A 140 7.35 14.41 -16.51
CA LEU A 140 6.23 14.13 -17.42
C LEU A 140 6.47 14.67 -18.83
N ASP A 141 7.04 15.87 -18.95
CA ASP A 141 7.29 16.47 -20.27
C ASP A 141 8.29 15.67 -21.08
N ASP A 142 9.30 15.10 -20.43
CA ASP A 142 10.31 14.26 -21.07
C ASP A 142 9.74 12.89 -21.41
N LEU A 143 8.95 12.28 -20.52
CA LEU A 143 8.22 11.04 -20.80
C LEU A 143 7.26 11.19 -21.98
N LEU A 144 6.53 12.31 -22.07
CA LEU A 144 5.61 12.58 -23.18
C LEU A 144 6.34 12.83 -24.49
N LYS A 145 7.51 13.48 -24.47
CA LYS A 145 8.37 13.62 -25.67
C LYS A 145 8.97 12.30 -26.09
N GLU A 146 9.43 11.48 -25.16
CA GLU A 146 10.02 10.17 -25.45
C GLU A 146 8.97 9.18 -25.98
N ALA A 147 7.74 9.21 -25.47
CA ALA A 147 6.64 8.38 -25.96
C ALA A 147 6.01 8.94 -27.25
N GLY A 148 5.72 10.24 -27.28
CA GLY A 148 4.92 10.88 -28.32
C GLY A 148 5.72 11.59 -29.43
N GLY A 149 7.03 11.76 -29.27
CA GLY A 149 7.88 12.60 -30.10
C GLY A 149 7.53 14.10 -30.00
N ASP A 150 8.35 14.95 -30.65
CA ASP A 150 8.19 16.42 -30.65
C ASP A 150 6.84 16.92 -31.15
N LYS A 151 6.10 16.09 -31.89
CA LYS A 151 4.79 16.44 -32.47
C LYS A 151 3.61 16.13 -31.55
N GLY A 152 3.84 15.56 -30.37
CA GLY A 152 2.79 15.25 -29.40
C GLY A 152 1.81 14.17 -29.87
N ALA A 153 2.33 12.99 -30.23
CA ALA A 153 1.51 11.90 -30.79
C ALA A 153 0.41 11.40 -29.84
N LEU A 154 0.57 11.52 -28.51
CA LEU A 154 -0.48 11.16 -27.55
C LEU A 154 -1.68 12.10 -27.64
N ASN A 155 -1.44 13.40 -27.80
CA ASN A 155 -2.51 14.40 -27.97
C ASN A 155 -3.21 14.27 -29.33
N THR A 156 -2.48 13.87 -30.37
CA THR A 156 -3.11 13.58 -31.67
C THR A 156 -3.90 12.28 -31.61
N LEU A 157 -3.40 11.26 -30.92
CA LEU A 157 -4.12 10.01 -30.67
C LEU A 157 -5.46 10.27 -29.97
N GLU A 158 -5.47 11.03 -28.88
CA GLU A 158 -6.70 11.37 -28.15
C GLU A 158 -7.74 12.07 -29.05
N LYS A 159 -7.29 13.04 -29.85
CA LYS A 159 -8.17 13.76 -30.80
C LYS A 159 -8.71 12.83 -31.88
N LEU A 160 -7.89 11.92 -32.41
CA LEU A 160 -8.32 10.97 -33.43
C LEU A 160 -9.28 9.93 -32.86
N ALA A 161 -9.04 9.44 -31.63
CA ALA A 161 -9.93 8.51 -30.93
C ALA A 161 -11.31 9.14 -30.69
N LYS A 162 -11.37 10.39 -30.20
CA LYS A 162 -12.64 11.13 -30.04
C LYS A 162 -13.39 11.31 -31.36
N GLN A 163 -12.67 11.54 -32.47
CA GLN A 163 -13.28 11.64 -33.80
C GLN A 163 -13.80 10.28 -34.31
N GLU A 164 -13.05 9.21 -34.07
CA GLU A 164 -13.45 7.83 -34.41
C GLU A 164 -14.71 7.46 -33.64
N GLU A 165 -14.74 7.71 -32.33
CA GLU A 165 -15.90 7.43 -31.49
C GLU A 165 -17.14 8.20 -31.94
N ALA A 166 -17.00 9.49 -32.25
CA ALA A 166 -18.11 10.31 -32.76
C ALA A 166 -18.64 9.80 -34.13
N LEU A 167 -17.75 9.34 -35.01
CA LEU A 167 -18.15 8.75 -36.30
C LEU A 167 -18.81 7.38 -36.10
N SER A 168 -18.31 6.57 -35.19
CA SER A 168 -18.87 5.26 -34.83
C SER A 168 -20.25 5.39 -34.20
N GLN A 169 -20.47 6.39 -33.33
CA GLN A 169 -21.79 6.72 -32.80
C GLN A 169 -22.75 7.18 -33.91
N ALA A 170 -22.32 8.10 -34.78
CA ALA A 170 -23.13 8.55 -35.91
C ALA A 170 -23.47 7.41 -36.89
N LEU A 171 -22.56 6.46 -37.11
CA LEU A 171 -22.80 5.26 -37.91
C LEU A 171 -23.86 4.37 -37.26
N ASN A 172 -23.76 4.13 -35.95
CA ASN A 172 -24.75 3.35 -35.20
C ASN A 172 -26.15 3.98 -35.26
N ASP A 173 -26.26 5.30 -35.13
CA ASP A 173 -27.54 6.01 -35.25
C ASP A 173 -28.15 5.86 -36.67
N LEU A 174 -27.33 5.88 -37.72
CA LEU A 174 -27.78 5.66 -39.09
C LEU A 174 -28.22 4.20 -39.33
N LEU A 175 -27.49 3.23 -38.78
CA LEU A 175 -27.87 1.82 -38.83
C LEU A 175 -29.20 1.59 -38.11
N GLN A 176 -29.42 2.22 -36.95
CA GLN A 176 -30.69 2.13 -36.22
C GLN A 176 -31.85 2.78 -36.99
N LYS A 177 -31.62 3.94 -37.63
CA LYS A 177 -32.61 4.58 -38.50
C LYS A 177 -33.00 3.69 -39.68
N ARG A 178 -32.04 2.98 -40.26
CA ARG A 178 -32.30 2.02 -41.35
C ARG A 178 -33.18 0.86 -40.92
N GLU A 179 -32.96 0.33 -39.72
CA GLU A 179 -33.79 -0.75 -39.17
C GLU A 179 -35.24 -0.30 -38.94
N GLN A 180 -35.45 0.97 -38.54
CA GLN A 180 -36.78 1.51 -38.26
C GLN A 180 -37.54 1.96 -39.52
N GLN A 181 -36.85 2.54 -40.49
CA GLN A 181 -37.46 3.20 -41.67
C GLN A 181 -37.39 2.36 -42.95
N GLY A 182 -36.66 1.24 -42.93
CA GLY A 182 -36.42 0.39 -44.10
C GLY A 182 -35.23 0.86 -44.93
N ALA A 183 -34.77 0.00 -45.85
CA ALA A 183 -33.65 0.31 -46.73
C ALA A 183 -34.03 1.41 -47.74
N GLY A 184 -33.14 2.40 -47.90
CA GLY A 184 -33.34 3.50 -48.85
C GLY A 184 -32.00 3.93 -49.43
N PRO A 185 -31.90 4.18 -50.76
CA PRO A 185 -30.62 4.38 -51.46
C PRO A 185 -29.78 5.56 -50.92
N GLU A 186 -30.44 6.61 -50.41
CA GLU A 186 -29.77 7.77 -49.82
C GLU A 186 -29.20 7.46 -48.42
N LEU A 187 -29.97 6.76 -47.59
CA LEU A 187 -29.55 6.32 -46.25
C LEU A 187 -28.38 5.32 -46.33
N ASP A 188 -28.49 4.45 -47.32
CA ASP A 188 -27.51 3.45 -47.71
C ASP A 188 -26.16 4.08 -48.08
N ARG A 189 -26.19 5.14 -48.90
CA ARG A 189 -24.98 5.90 -49.25
C ARG A 189 -24.36 6.60 -48.03
N GLN A 190 -25.17 7.20 -47.17
CA GLN A 190 -24.69 7.85 -45.94
C GLN A 190 -24.03 6.87 -44.97
N ILE A 191 -24.59 5.66 -44.82
CA ILE A 191 -23.98 4.59 -44.01
C ILE A 191 -22.62 4.19 -44.58
N LEU A 192 -22.51 4.03 -45.90
CA LEU A 192 -21.25 3.67 -46.55
C LEU A 192 -20.16 4.74 -46.35
N ASP A 193 -20.52 6.02 -46.54
CA ASP A 193 -19.59 7.14 -46.38
C ASP A 193 -19.12 7.28 -44.92
N LYS A 194 -20.04 7.15 -43.96
CA LYS A 194 -19.71 7.19 -42.52
C LYS A 194 -18.90 5.98 -42.08
N ALA A 195 -19.19 4.79 -42.59
CA ALA A 195 -18.41 3.58 -42.32
C ALA A 195 -16.98 3.69 -42.85
N ASN A 196 -16.80 4.20 -44.06
CA ASN A 196 -15.48 4.45 -44.63
C ASN A 196 -14.71 5.54 -43.87
N ALA A 197 -15.39 6.60 -43.43
CA ALA A 197 -14.78 7.64 -42.61
C ALA A 197 -14.34 7.10 -41.23
N ALA A 198 -15.19 6.32 -40.56
CA ALA A 198 -14.88 5.68 -39.28
C ALA A 198 -13.70 4.71 -39.42
N ALA A 199 -13.72 3.82 -40.42
CA ALA A 199 -12.63 2.90 -40.70
C ALA A 199 -11.32 3.62 -41.07
N GLY A 200 -11.40 4.73 -41.81
CA GLY A 200 -10.25 5.57 -42.12
C GLY A 200 -9.64 6.21 -40.87
N LYS A 201 -10.47 6.66 -39.93
CA LYS A 201 -10.02 7.22 -38.65
C LYS A 201 -9.45 6.17 -37.70
N ALA A 202 -10.09 4.99 -37.60
CA ALA A 202 -9.55 3.87 -36.85
C ALA A 202 -8.13 3.49 -37.31
N ARG A 203 -7.87 3.46 -38.62
CA ARG A 203 -6.51 3.24 -39.14
C ARG A 203 -5.51 4.32 -38.76
N GLN A 204 -5.95 5.59 -38.70
CA GLN A 204 -5.08 6.69 -38.24
C GLN A 204 -4.74 6.53 -36.75
N VAL A 205 -5.73 6.14 -35.93
CA VAL A 205 -5.52 5.79 -34.52
C VAL A 205 -4.50 4.65 -34.41
N ASP A 206 -4.71 3.53 -35.11
CA ASP A 206 -3.80 2.37 -35.10
C ASP A 206 -2.38 2.73 -35.53
N ALA A 207 -2.23 3.57 -36.57
CA ALA A 207 -0.92 3.99 -37.06
C ALA A 207 -0.19 4.88 -36.05
N VAL A 208 -0.90 5.81 -35.41
CA VAL A 208 -0.32 6.68 -34.37
C VAL A 208 0.00 5.85 -33.12
N SER A 209 -0.88 4.93 -32.72
CA SER A 209 -0.63 3.98 -31.64
C SER A 209 0.62 3.14 -31.87
N GLY A 210 0.79 2.58 -33.07
CA GLY A 210 2.00 1.83 -33.44
C GLY A 210 3.27 2.68 -33.38
N GLN A 211 3.21 3.94 -33.83
CA GLN A 211 4.33 4.88 -33.72
C GLN A 211 4.71 5.15 -32.25
N ILE A 212 3.73 5.29 -31.35
CA ILE A 212 3.97 5.49 -29.92
C ILE A 212 4.62 4.24 -29.32
N GLN A 213 4.13 3.04 -29.66
CA GLN A 213 4.73 1.78 -29.20
C GLN A 213 6.19 1.64 -29.65
N ASP A 214 6.47 1.96 -30.91
CA ASP A 214 7.83 1.93 -31.45
C ASP A 214 8.75 2.93 -30.72
N ASN A 215 8.23 4.11 -30.37
CA ASN A 215 8.98 5.11 -29.62
C ASN A 215 9.24 4.68 -28.17
N LEU A 216 8.24 4.13 -27.48
CA LEU A 216 8.37 3.57 -26.14
C LEU A 216 9.43 2.46 -26.10
N MET A 217 9.44 1.59 -27.12
CA MET A 217 10.44 0.53 -27.24
C MET A 217 11.85 1.07 -27.51
N LYS A 218 11.98 2.12 -28.33
CA LYS A 218 13.28 2.77 -28.60
C LYS A 218 13.84 3.50 -27.38
N ASN A 219 12.98 4.19 -26.63
CA ASN A 219 13.34 5.02 -25.49
C ASN A 219 13.17 4.29 -24.14
N ARG A 220 13.09 2.95 -24.16
CA ARG A 220 12.77 2.13 -23.00
C ARG A 220 13.69 2.39 -21.80
N GLU A 221 14.98 2.60 -22.02
CA GLU A 221 15.93 2.85 -20.93
C GLU A 221 15.73 4.21 -20.27
N ALA A 222 15.46 5.26 -21.05
CA ALA A 222 15.26 6.60 -20.52
C ALA A 222 13.94 6.70 -19.74
N ILE A 223 12.84 6.22 -20.33
CA ILE A 223 11.53 6.08 -19.68
C ILE A 223 11.64 5.21 -18.43
N GLY A 224 12.33 4.07 -18.56
CA GLY A 224 12.56 3.14 -17.46
C GLY A 224 13.35 3.77 -16.31
N GLY A 225 14.33 4.63 -16.62
CA GLY A 225 15.12 5.35 -15.61
C GLY A 225 14.29 6.32 -14.78
N VAL A 226 13.45 7.14 -15.43
CA VAL A 226 12.53 8.08 -14.74
C VAL A 226 11.55 7.31 -13.84
N ILE A 227 10.97 6.23 -14.38
CA ILE A 227 10.03 5.37 -13.63
C ILE A 227 10.75 4.69 -12.45
N ALA A 228 11.94 4.12 -12.66
CA ALA A 228 12.69 3.45 -11.61
C ALA A 228 13.08 4.41 -10.47
N GLN A 229 13.50 5.64 -10.80
CA GLN A 229 13.78 6.65 -9.79
C GLN A 229 12.52 7.00 -8.98
N ALA A 230 11.38 7.18 -9.65
CA ALA A 230 10.11 7.46 -8.97
C ALA A 230 9.65 6.28 -8.08
N ILE A 231 9.89 5.03 -8.50
CA ILE A 231 9.60 3.83 -7.70
C ILE A 231 10.52 3.76 -6.48
N GLY A 232 11.82 4.04 -6.64
CA GLY A 232 12.77 4.06 -5.53
C GLY A 232 12.36 5.09 -4.47
N ALA A 233 12.01 6.30 -4.90
CA ALA A 233 11.49 7.34 -4.00
C ALA A 233 10.18 6.92 -3.32
N ALA A 234 9.26 6.29 -4.06
CA ALA A 234 8.01 5.77 -3.51
C ALA A 234 8.22 4.65 -2.48
N LYS A 235 9.21 3.78 -2.69
CA LYS A 235 9.62 2.76 -1.72
C LYS A 235 10.16 3.37 -0.44
N ASP A 236 11.11 4.29 -0.55
CA ASP A 236 11.67 4.98 0.62
C ASP A 236 10.57 5.69 1.40
N LYS A 237 9.61 6.29 0.69
CA LYS A 237 8.44 6.94 1.30
C LYS A 237 7.51 5.96 1.99
N ALA A 238 7.22 4.82 1.37
CA ALA A 238 6.42 3.76 1.94
C ALA A 238 7.03 3.25 3.25
N GLU A 239 8.34 2.97 3.24
CA GLU A 239 9.10 2.49 4.39
C GLU A 239 9.15 3.53 5.51
N GLU A 240 9.39 4.80 5.20
CA GLU A 240 9.35 5.90 6.17
C GLU A 240 7.99 5.96 6.89
N THR A 241 6.89 5.99 6.12
CA THR A 241 5.53 6.07 6.68
C THR A 241 5.19 4.82 7.48
N ALA A 242 5.53 3.63 6.99
CA ALA A 242 5.26 2.39 7.70
C ALA A 242 6.06 2.28 9.01
N GLN A 243 7.33 2.69 9.02
CA GLN A 243 8.16 2.73 10.22
C GLN A 243 7.61 3.73 11.25
N ALA A 244 7.22 4.92 10.82
CA ALA A 244 6.59 5.93 11.66
C ALA A 244 5.32 5.39 12.32
N LEU A 245 4.44 4.75 11.55
CA LEU A 245 3.20 4.17 12.08
C LEU A 245 3.45 2.95 12.98
N ALA A 246 4.44 2.11 12.67
CA ALA A 246 4.81 1.00 13.54
C ALA A 246 5.39 1.47 14.88
N ALA A 247 6.12 2.58 14.88
CA ALA A 247 6.73 3.15 16.08
C ALA A 247 5.72 3.94 16.94
N TRP A 248 4.85 4.73 16.30
CA TRP A 248 4.02 5.74 16.99
C TRP A 248 2.51 5.64 16.75
N GLY A 249 2.10 4.91 15.70
CA GLY A 249 0.70 4.79 15.32
C GLY A 249 -0.11 3.96 16.30
N GLN A 250 -1.42 4.23 16.35
CA GLN A 250 -2.35 3.48 17.20
C GLN A 250 -2.85 2.19 16.53
N GLY A 251 -1.93 1.30 16.14
CA GLY A 251 -2.25 -0.01 15.57
C GLY A 251 -3.06 0.01 14.25
N ASP A 252 -3.07 -1.13 13.55
CA ASP A 252 -3.68 -1.28 12.22
C ASP A 252 -5.18 -1.65 12.27
N SER A 253 -5.77 -1.75 13.47
CA SER A 253 -7.09 -2.37 13.67
C SER A 253 -8.29 -1.44 13.52
N GLY A 254 -8.08 -0.16 13.20
CA GLY A 254 -9.15 0.82 13.08
C GLY A 254 -9.05 1.64 11.81
N SER A 255 -9.88 1.32 10.83
CA SER A 255 -10.06 2.11 9.60
C SER A 255 -11.00 3.30 9.81
N SER A 256 -11.01 3.90 11.01
CA SER A 256 -11.87 5.05 11.27
C SER A 256 -11.23 6.32 10.67
N PRO A 257 -12.03 7.25 10.13
CA PRO A 257 -11.51 8.51 9.59
C PRO A 257 -10.73 9.34 10.61
N GLU A 258 -11.08 9.27 11.89
CA GLU A 258 -10.40 10.00 12.97
C GLU A 258 -8.99 9.45 13.23
N GLN A 259 -8.84 8.12 13.29
CA GLN A 259 -7.53 7.49 13.44
C GLN A 259 -6.62 7.76 12.24
N MET A 260 -7.18 7.80 11.03
CA MET A 260 -6.42 8.16 9.84
C MET A 260 -5.88 9.60 9.90
N LYS A 261 -6.70 10.56 10.35
CA LYS A 261 -6.25 11.95 10.55
C LYS A 261 -5.13 12.04 11.58
N LEU A 262 -5.31 11.39 12.74
CA LEU A 262 -4.30 11.34 13.79
C LEU A 262 -2.99 10.71 13.28
N ASN A 263 -3.07 9.59 12.57
CA ASN A 263 -1.90 8.93 12.00
C ASN A 263 -1.18 9.81 10.95
N ARG A 264 -1.92 10.60 10.16
CA ARG A 264 -1.33 11.58 9.22
C ARG A 264 -0.61 12.71 9.96
N GLU A 265 -1.20 13.23 11.04
CA GLU A 265 -0.57 14.24 11.90
C GLU A 265 0.72 13.72 12.57
N ILE A 266 0.69 12.48 13.06
CA ILE A 266 1.85 11.78 13.63
C ILE A 266 3.00 11.71 12.61
N VAL A 267 2.71 11.23 11.39
CA VAL A 267 3.72 11.14 10.32
C VAL A 267 4.24 12.52 9.94
N GLY A 268 3.37 13.53 9.86
CA GLY A 268 3.76 14.91 9.60
C GLY A 268 4.71 15.48 10.67
N ARG A 269 4.41 15.27 11.96
CA ARG A 269 5.26 15.72 13.07
C ARG A 269 6.63 15.05 13.06
N ILE A 270 6.69 13.74 12.79
CA ILE A 270 7.95 13.00 12.69
C ILE A 270 8.80 13.52 11.51
N ARG A 271 8.17 13.88 10.38
CA ARG A 271 8.90 14.47 9.24
C ARG A 271 9.47 15.86 9.53
N ASN A 272 8.81 16.63 10.40
CA ASN A 272 9.25 17.98 10.78
C ASN A 272 10.28 18.00 11.91
N SER A 273 10.46 16.90 12.65
CA SER A 273 11.37 16.80 13.79
C SER A 273 12.48 15.78 13.52
N SER A 274 13.72 16.27 13.36
CA SER A 274 14.90 15.42 13.17
C SER A 274 15.09 14.43 14.32
N VAL A 275 14.85 14.87 15.55
CA VAL A 275 14.95 14.04 16.76
C VAL A 275 13.95 12.88 16.70
N LEU A 276 12.68 13.15 16.40
CA LEU A 276 11.68 12.08 16.28
C LEU A 276 12.01 11.12 15.13
N LYS A 277 12.54 11.63 14.02
CA LYS A 277 12.95 10.80 12.89
C LYS A 277 14.06 9.83 13.28
N GLU A 278 15.08 10.28 14.00
CA GLU A 278 16.14 9.40 14.51
C GLU A 278 15.63 8.40 15.55
N VAL A 279 14.79 8.81 16.50
CA VAL A 279 14.18 7.91 17.50
C VAL A 279 13.34 6.82 16.82
N THR A 280 12.59 7.19 15.78
CA THR A 280 11.70 6.27 15.02
C THR A 280 12.47 5.11 14.41
N LYS A 281 13.68 5.35 13.87
CA LYS A 281 14.53 4.31 13.26
C LYS A 281 14.82 3.16 14.22
N TYR A 282 15.03 3.46 15.50
CA TYR A 282 15.33 2.47 16.52
C TYR A 282 14.07 1.90 17.17
N LEU A 283 13.07 2.74 17.43
CA LEU A 283 11.89 2.40 18.22
C LEU A 283 11.08 1.25 17.61
N GLY A 284 10.89 1.25 16.28
CA GLY A 284 10.15 0.18 15.60
C GLY A 284 10.77 -1.19 15.83
N ARG A 285 12.09 -1.31 15.68
CA ARG A 285 12.84 -2.54 15.93
C ARG A 285 12.77 -2.98 17.40
N PHE A 286 12.87 -2.03 18.33
CA PHE A 286 12.77 -2.35 19.77
C PHE A 286 11.38 -2.82 20.19
N LYS A 287 10.32 -2.22 19.65
CA LYS A 287 8.95 -2.72 19.86
C LYS A 287 8.77 -4.13 19.31
N GLU A 288 9.34 -4.42 18.15
CA GLU A 288 9.30 -5.78 17.58
C GLU A 288 10.05 -6.79 18.45
N ILE A 289 11.25 -6.43 18.94
CA ILE A 289 12.04 -7.25 19.86
C ILE A 289 11.26 -7.49 21.16
N ALA A 290 10.67 -6.45 21.74
CA ALA A 290 9.86 -6.55 22.96
C ALA A 290 8.62 -7.45 22.75
N ALA A 291 7.94 -7.32 21.61
CA ALA A 291 6.81 -8.16 21.24
C ALA A 291 7.22 -9.63 21.04
N LYS A 292 8.36 -9.90 20.38
CA LYS A 292 8.93 -11.25 20.23
C LYS A 292 9.33 -11.84 21.58
N ALA A 293 10.02 -11.07 22.42
CA ALA A 293 10.42 -11.49 23.76
C ALA A 293 9.21 -11.84 24.64
N ARG A 294 8.08 -11.12 24.51
CA ARG A 294 6.82 -11.44 25.17
C ARG A 294 6.21 -12.75 24.65
N LYS A 295 6.13 -12.92 23.32
CA LYS A 295 5.63 -14.17 22.71
C LYS A 295 6.46 -15.40 23.07
N ASN A 296 7.74 -15.20 23.35
CA ASN A 296 8.70 -16.24 23.74
C ASN A 296 8.91 -16.34 25.26
N GLY A 297 8.12 -15.64 26.08
CA GLY A 297 8.20 -15.62 27.55
C GLY A 297 7.69 -16.89 28.26
N TYR A 298 7.91 -18.06 27.65
CA TYR A 298 7.57 -19.36 28.21
C TYR A 298 8.87 -20.08 28.56
N ALA A 299 8.83 -20.98 29.56
CA ALA A 299 10.02 -21.69 30.01
C ALA A 299 10.77 -22.48 28.90
N TYR A 300 10.11 -22.79 27.77
CA TYR A 300 10.66 -23.53 26.63
C TYR A 300 10.18 -23.01 25.26
N GLY A 301 11.08 -23.03 24.26
CA GLY A 301 10.89 -22.49 22.90
C GLY A 301 9.79 -23.17 22.07
N ARG A 302 9.32 -22.53 20.99
CA ARG A 302 8.35 -23.15 20.05
C ARG A 302 9.05 -24.28 19.30
N GLY A 303 8.51 -25.50 19.38
CA GLY A 303 8.94 -26.63 18.54
C GLY A 303 9.51 -27.84 19.28
N GLU A 304 9.67 -27.80 20.60
CA GLU A 304 9.98 -29.01 21.36
C GLU A 304 8.72 -29.87 21.47
N THR A 305 8.75 -31.01 20.76
CA THR A 305 7.88 -32.17 20.99
C THR A 305 7.71 -32.39 22.48
N TYR A 306 6.46 -32.40 22.95
CA TYR A 306 6.06 -32.56 24.36
C TYR A 306 7.07 -33.39 25.17
N SER A 307 7.95 -32.73 25.92
CA SER A 307 8.89 -33.43 26.80
C SER A 307 8.12 -34.00 27.99
N LEU A 308 8.46 -35.23 28.37
CA LEU A 308 7.88 -35.89 29.54
C LEU A 308 8.67 -35.48 30.79
N GLU A 309 7.96 -35.23 31.88
CA GLU A 309 8.54 -35.03 33.20
C GLU A 309 7.84 -35.90 34.24
N LEU A 310 8.46 -36.04 35.42
CA LEU A 310 7.85 -36.68 36.57
C LEU A 310 7.12 -35.63 37.40
N GLY A 311 5.84 -35.87 37.69
CA GLY A 311 5.01 -34.99 38.50
C GLY A 311 3.78 -35.67 39.07
N SER A 312 2.79 -34.87 39.44
CA SER A 312 1.54 -35.30 40.08
C SER A 312 0.30 -34.54 39.59
N ASP A 313 0.37 -33.92 38.41
CA ASP A 313 -0.76 -33.20 37.81
C ASP A 313 -1.58 -34.14 36.93
N LEU A 314 -2.67 -34.67 37.48
CA LEU A 314 -3.55 -35.63 36.81
C LEU A 314 -4.11 -35.12 35.47
N GLN A 315 -4.19 -33.81 35.25
CA GLN A 315 -4.68 -33.27 33.97
C GLN A 315 -3.69 -33.51 32.81
N ASN A 316 -2.40 -33.66 33.15
CA ASN A 316 -1.30 -33.75 32.19
C ASN A 316 -0.57 -35.10 32.21
N VAL A 317 -0.95 -36.01 33.12
CA VAL A 317 -0.41 -37.38 33.18
C VAL A 317 -0.68 -38.14 31.88
N ILE A 318 0.32 -38.90 31.40
CA ILE A 318 0.17 -39.69 30.18
C ILE A 318 -0.84 -40.83 30.37
N THR A 319 -1.53 -41.18 29.28
CA THR A 319 -2.58 -42.21 29.32
C THR A 319 -2.07 -43.59 29.79
N SER A 320 -0.79 -43.92 29.54
CA SER A 320 -0.20 -45.17 30.00
C SER A 320 -0.04 -45.27 31.52
N GLU A 321 0.11 -44.15 32.24
CA GLU A 321 0.15 -44.17 33.71
C GLU A 321 -1.26 -44.46 34.29
N PHE A 322 -2.32 -44.04 33.60
CA PHE A 322 -3.70 -44.37 34.00
C PHE A 322 -4.05 -45.86 33.82
N ALA A 323 -3.31 -46.62 33.02
CA ALA A 323 -3.52 -48.06 32.90
C ALA A 323 -3.36 -48.80 34.25
N MET A 324 -2.57 -48.24 35.17
CA MET A 324 -2.39 -48.79 36.52
C MET A 324 -3.64 -48.65 37.40
N LEU A 325 -4.56 -47.74 37.08
CA LEU A 325 -5.86 -47.62 37.75
C LEU A 325 -6.87 -48.67 37.30
N ALA A 326 -6.68 -49.28 36.12
CA ALA A 326 -7.61 -50.27 35.58
C ALA A 326 -7.51 -51.63 36.29
N VAL A 327 -6.41 -51.89 37.01
CA VAL A 327 -6.15 -53.17 37.70
C VAL A 327 -6.12 -52.94 39.22
N PRO A 328 -7.04 -53.52 40.02
CA PRO A 328 -7.08 -53.29 41.47
C PRO A 328 -5.77 -53.61 42.21
N ALA A 329 -5.01 -54.60 41.73
CA ALA A 329 -3.71 -54.96 42.31
C ALA A 329 -2.59 -53.94 42.04
N ALA A 330 -2.71 -53.10 41.00
CA ALA A 330 -1.71 -52.08 40.64
C ALA A 330 -2.04 -50.69 41.19
N MET A 331 -3.24 -50.49 41.73
CA MET A 331 -3.69 -49.21 42.31
C MET A 331 -2.76 -48.67 43.41
N PRO A 332 -2.24 -49.48 44.36
CA PRO A 332 -1.29 -48.97 45.36
C PRO A 332 -0.01 -48.39 44.75
N LEU A 333 0.43 -48.90 43.59
CA LEU A 333 1.62 -48.42 42.90
C LEU A 333 1.37 -47.06 42.23
N PHE A 334 0.18 -46.85 41.67
CA PHE A 334 -0.25 -45.55 41.16
C PHE A 334 -0.31 -44.50 42.29
N VAL A 335 -0.93 -44.84 43.43
CA VAL A 335 -1.04 -43.94 44.59
C VAL A 335 0.33 -43.54 45.12
N ARG A 336 1.25 -44.51 45.22
CA ARG A 336 2.64 -44.23 45.64
C ARG A 336 3.34 -43.29 44.65
N LYS A 337 3.27 -43.57 43.35
CA LYS A 337 3.84 -42.68 42.32
C LYS A 337 3.22 -41.28 42.35
N TYR A 338 1.92 -41.18 42.59
CA TYR A 338 1.24 -39.89 42.70
C TYR A 338 1.74 -39.06 43.90
N GLN A 339 1.90 -39.69 45.07
CA GLN A 339 2.43 -39.04 46.28
C GLN A 339 3.90 -38.62 46.12
N ASP A 340 4.71 -39.46 45.49
CA ASP A 340 6.14 -39.22 45.28
C ASP A 340 6.43 -38.27 44.10
N LYS A 341 5.40 -37.71 43.45
CA LYS A 341 5.51 -36.91 42.20
C LYS A 341 6.27 -37.64 41.09
N GLY A 342 6.08 -38.95 41.01
CA GLY A 342 6.75 -39.87 40.09
C GLY A 342 5.90 -40.35 38.91
N LEU A 343 4.74 -39.74 38.65
CA LEU A 343 3.94 -40.06 37.45
C LEU A 343 4.54 -39.36 36.23
N GLN A 344 4.64 -40.08 35.11
CA GLN A 344 5.00 -39.46 33.84
C GLN A 344 3.87 -38.56 33.36
N GLN A 345 4.17 -37.29 33.15
CA GLN A 345 3.23 -36.28 32.68
C GLN A 345 3.85 -35.43 31.56
N TYR A 346 2.99 -34.88 30.71
CA TYR A 346 3.40 -33.87 29.73
C TYR A 346 3.83 -32.60 30.48
N ARG A 347 5.05 -32.12 30.21
CA ARG A 347 5.58 -30.90 30.83
C ARG A 347 4.77 -29.68 30.40
N ARG A 348 4.27 -28.91 31.38
CA ARG A 348 3.47 -27.71 31.13
C ARG A 348 4.37 -26.55 30.66
N ARG A 349 3.91 -25.81 29.65
CA ARG A 349 4.51 -24.52 29.27
C ARG A 349 4.03 -23.45 30.22
N GLU A 350 4.70 -23.27 31.34
CA GLU A 350 4.39 -22.16 32.24
C GLU A 350 4.98 -20.85 31.71
N PRO A 351 4.20 -19.75 31.71
CA PRO A 351 4.76 -18.44 31.45
C PRO A 351 5.75 -18.11 32.55
N VAL A 352 6.95 -17.67 32.18
CA VAL A 352 7.94 -17.25 33.18
C VAL A 352 7.42 -15.97 33.82
N PHE A 353 7.07 -16.03 35.10
CA PHE A 353 6.62 -14.85 35.85
C PHE A 353 7.81 -13.91 36.08
N LYS A 354 7.93 -12.90 35.21
CA LYS A 354 8.84 -11.77 35.37
C LYS A 354 8.06 -10.71 36.14
N GLY A 355 8.43 -10.44 37.40
CA GLY A 355 7.64 -9.62 38.34
C GLY A 355 7.12 -8.27 37.79
N CYS A 356 6.09 -7.73 38.44
CA CYS A 356 5.28 -6.60 37.95
C CYS A 356 5.57 -5.26 38.66
N GLY A 357 6.82 -4.95 39.01
CA GLY A 357 7.15 -3.66 39.69
C GLY A 357 7.01 -2.44 38.78
N ASP A 358 6.87 -1.22 39.28
CA ASP A 358 6.88 -0.03 38.40
C ASP A 358 8.29 0.21 37.79
N ILE A 359 8.38 0.98 36.70
CA ILE A 359 9.64 1.25 36.00
C ILE A 359 9.98 2.74 36.10
N ILE A 360 11.21 3.04 36.48
CA ILE A 360 11.78 4.39 36.47
C ILE A 360 13.01 4.35 35.57
N MET A 361 13.06 5.20 34.55
CA MET A 361 14.19 5.30 33.63
C MET A 361 14.77 6.71 33.67
N CYS A 362 16.07 6.79 33.96
CA CYS A 362 16.81 8.04 33.92
C CYS A 362 17.63 8.09 32.62
N LEU A 363 17.46 9.16 31.86
CA LEU A 363 18.18 9.43 30.62
C LEU A 363 19.12 10.63 30.83
N ASP A 364 20.40 10.40 30.54
CA ASP A 364 21.40 11.45 30.44
C ASP A 364 21.21 12.18 29.10
N GLU A 365 21.08 13.50 29.16
CA GLU A 365 20.95 14.41 28.02
C GLU A 365 22.01 15.52 28.06
N SER A 366 23.20 15.21 28.58
CA SER A 366 24.38 16.06 28.43
C SER A 366 24.83 16.13 26.97
N GLY A 367 25.47 17.24 26.57
CA GLY A 367 25.93 17.46 25.19
C GLY A 367 26.88 16.38 24.64
N SER A 368 27.52 15.58 25.52
CA SER A 368 28.36 14.44 25.12
C SER A 368 27.56 13.23 24.58
N THR A 369 26.25 13.20 24.81
CA THR A 369 25.35 12.09 24.44
C THR A 369 24.45 12.42 23.26
N GLU A 370 24.62 13.57 22.59
CA GLU A 370 23.73 14.05 21.51
C GLU A 370 23.53 12.99 20.41
N THR A 371 24.58 12.23 20.08
CA THR A 371 24.52 11.16 19.07
C THR A 371 23.79 9.89 19.55
N ASP A 372 23.85 9.59 20.85
CA ASP A 372 23.30 8.36 21.45
C ASP A 372 21.92 8.58 22.10
N ALA A 373 21.55 9.83 22.34
CA ALA A 373 20.28 10.22 22.95
C ALA A 373 19.05 9.68 22.19
N PRO A 374 18.99 9.69 20.84
CA PRO A 374 17.86 9.08 20.12
C PRO A 374 17.70 7.58 20.39
N TRP A 375 18.82 6.87 20.54
CA TRP A 375 18.82 5.44 20.88
C TRP A 375 18.30 5.21 22.30
N GLY A 376 18.81 5.98 23.28
CA GLY A 376 18.38 5.90 24.68
C GLY A 376 16.88 6.19 24.84
N LYS A 377 16.39 7.21 24.14
CA LYS A 377 14.96 7.55 24.08
C LYS A 377 14.14 6.43 23.46
N ALA A 378 14.60 5.83 22.36
CA ALA A 378 13.91 4.70 21.75
C ALA A 378 13.79 3.50 22.70
N VAL A 379 14.83 3.22 23.51
CA VAL A 379 14.78 2.19 24.55
C VAL A 379 13.76 2.55 25.64
N ALA A 380 13.75 3.81 26.10
CA ALA A 380 12.79 4.29 27.09
C ALA A 380 11.34 4.12 26.61
N LEU A 381 11.07 4.50 25.37
CA LEU A 381 9.74 4.39 24.76
C LEU A 381 9.33 2.94 24.51
N ALA A 382 10.26 2.04 24.17
CA ALA A 382 9.97 0.61 24.07
C ALA A 382 9.63 -0.01 25.43
N LEU A 383 10.29 0.44 26.51
CA LEU A 383 9.96 0.03 27.87
C LEU A 383 8.62 0.61 28.34
N LEU A 384 8.31 1.85 27.97
CA LEU A 384 6.99 2.46 28.18
C LEU A 384 5.88 1.62 27.51
N ASP A 385 6.08 1.18 26.26
CA ASP A 385 5.14 0.29 25.56
C ASP A 385 4.96 -1.07 26.28
N ALA A 386 6.04 -1.61 26.82
CA ALA A 386 5.99 -2.81 27.66
C ALA A 386 5.23 -2.59 28.99
N ALA A 387 5.42 -1.41 29.62
CA ALA A 387 4.72 -1.02 30.84
C ALA A 387 3.22 -0.83 30.59
N MET A 388 2.84 -0.18 29.49
CA MET A 388 1.43 -0.02 29.06
C MET A 388 0.71 -1.35 28.96
N ALA A 389 1.30 -2.31 28.23
CA ALA A 389 0.69 -3.61 27.99
C ALA A 389 0.50 -4.44 29.28
N SER A 390 1.19 -4.09 30.37
CA SER A 390 1.09 -4.74 31.67
C SER A 390 0.45 -3.83 32.74
N SER A 391 -0.11 -2.69 32.33
CA SER A 391 -0.73 -1.69 33.21
C SER A 391 0.16 -1.25 34.38
N ARG A 392 1.47 -1.12 34.13
CA ARG A 392 2.49 -0.66 35.10
C ARG A 392 2.69 0.85 35.00
N LYS A 393 3.08 1.50 36.09
CA LYS A 393 3.47 2.92 36.05
C LYS A 393 4.89 3.04 35.48
N PHE A 394 5.11 4.09 34.70
CA PHE A 394 6.41 4.40 34.12
C PHE A 394 6.77 5.86 34.38
N ALA A 395 8.00 6.12 34.79
CA ALA A 395 8.53 7.47 34.95
C ALA A 395 9.79 7.63 34.10
N LEU A 396 9.83 8.68 33.27
CA LEU A 396 11.00 9.09 32.50
C LEU A 396 11.61 10.33 33.13
N ILE A 397 12.89 10.26 33.52
CA ILE A 397 13.62 11.38 34.11
C ILE A 397 14.73 11.76 33.14
N HIS A 398 14.60 12.92 32.51
CA HIS A 398 15.64 13.56 31.72
C HIS A 398 16.53 14.36 32.67
N PHE A 399 17.86 14.19 32.63
CA PHE A 399 18.80 14.98 33.41
C PHE A 399 20.03 15.37 32.57
N SER A 400 20.64 16.52 32.84
CA SER A 400 21.85 16.96 32.14
C SER A 400 22.90 17.54 33.09
N ASP A 401 22.58 18.64 33.78
CA ASP A 401 23.47 19.35 34.70
C ASP A 401 22.86 19.44 36.11
N GLU A 402 23.62 19.94 37.08
CA GLU A 402 23.14 20.17 38.45
C GLU A 402 21.86 21.02 38.45
N GLY A 403 20.76 20.46 38.96
CA GLY A 403 19.46 21.12 39.03
C GLY A 403 18.64 21.15 37.73
N LYS A 404 19.17 20.65 36.60
CA LYS A 404 18.44 20.53 35.33
C LYS A 404 17.93 19.11 35.15
N TYR A 405 16.68 18.87 35.57
CA TYR A 405 15.99 17.63 35.29
C TYR A 405 14.52 17.89 34.96
N LYS A 406 13.95 17.02 34.11
CA LYS A 406 12.52 16.98 33.80
C LYS A 406 12.01 15.58 34.03
N THR A 407 10.87 15.45 34.70
CA THR A 407 10.22 14.16 34.93
C THR A 407 8.90 14.10 34.20
N ASP A 408 8.77 13.12 33.30
CA ASP A 408 7.53 12.80 32.61
C ASP A 408 6.95 11.50 33.22
N LEU A 409 5.77 11.63 33.85
CA LEU A 409 5.09 10.54 34.54
C LEU A 409 3.99 9.95 33.65
N PHE A 410 4.08 8.66 33.37
CA PHE A 410 3.14 7.92 32.54
C PHE A 410 2.33 6.95 33.39
N ILE A 411 1.13 7.39 33.77
CA ILE A 411 0.15 6.57 34.50
C ILE A 411 -0.78 5.88 33.49
N PRO A 412 -0.97 4.54 33.57
CA PRO A 412 -1.85 3.82 32.65
C PRO A 412 -3.23 4.48 32.51
N GLY A 413 -3.62 4.80 31.27
CA GLY A 413 -4.91 5.42 30.95
C GLY A 413 -4.99 6.94 31.13
N GLN A 414 -3.92 7.63 31.51
CA GLN A 414 -3.91 9.08 31.76
C GLN A 414 -3.07 9.90 30.78
N TYR A 415 -2.50 9.28 29.74
CA TYR A 415 -1.69 9.98 28.73
C TYR A 415 -2.04 9.52 27.32
N GLY A 416 -1.91 10.45 26.37
CA GLY A 416 -2.05 10.20 24.93
C GLY A 416 -0.72 10.15 24.20
N THR A 417 -0.76 9.85 22.91
CA THR A 417 0.43 9.78 22.05
C THR A 417 1.21 11.12 22.02
N ASP A 418 0.51 12.26 22.14
CA ASP A 418 1.14 13.58 22.14
C ASP A 418 2.09 13.81 23.32
N ALA A 419 1.74 13.32 24.51
CA ALA A 419 2.59 13.41 25.69
C ALA A 419 3.86 12.57 25.52
N VAL A 420 3.73 11.41 24.88
CA VAL A 420 4.86 10.52 24.57
C VAL A 420 5.81 11.15 23.54
N MET A 421 5.26 11.79 22.50
CA MET A 421 6.06 12.52 21.51
C MET A 421 6.75 13.75 22.10
N ALA A 422 6.06 14.51 22.95
CA ALA A 422 6.66 15.66 23.62
C ALA A 422 7.82 15.26 24.55
N ALA A 423 7.70 14.14 25.26
CA ALA A 423 8.79 13.59 26.07
C ALA A 423 9.98 13.16 25.20
N ALA A 424 9.73 12.55 24.03
CA ALA A 424 10.80 12.16 23.10
C ALA A 424 11.52 13.36 22.45
N GLU A 425 10.79 14.44 22.15
CA GLU A 425 11.34 15.68 21.60
C GLU A 425 12.14 16.50 22.64
N THR A 426 11.88 16.31 23.93
CA THR A 426 12.61 17.02 24.99
C THR A 426 14.08 16.66 24.94
N PHE A 427 14.96 17.64 24.80
CA PHE A 427 16.41 17.48 25.00
C PHE A 427 16.90 18.67 25.83
N LEU A 428 17.52 18.40 26.99
CA LEU A 428 17.90 19.45 27.94
C LEU A 428 19.16 20.25 27.55
N ASP A 429 19.93 19.77 26.57
CA ASP A 429 21.13 20.43 26.01
C ASP A 429 22.06 21.01 27.09
N GLY A 430 22.39 20.17 28.08
CA GLY A 430 23.27 20.55 29.17
C GLY A 430 24.72 20.59 28.74
N GLY A 431 25.42 21.65 29.12
CA GLY A 431 26.86 21.75 28.99
C GLY A 431 27.50 21.33 30.30
N THR A 432 28.42 20.36 30.23
CA THR A 432 29.30 19.96 31.36
C THR A 432 29.98 21.14 31.99
#